data_AF-A0A226MVA2-F1
#
_entry.id   AF-A0A226MVA2-F1
#
_cell.length_a   1.000
_cell.length_b   1.000
_cell.length_c   1.000
_cell.angle_alpha   90.00
_cell.angle_beta   90.00
_cell.angle_gamma   90.00
#
_symmetry.space_group_name_H-M   'P 1'
#
loop_
_entity.id
_entity.type
_entity.pdbx_description
1 polymer ?
#
loop_
_entity_poly.entity_id
_entity_poly.type
_entity_poly.pdbx_seq_one_letter_code
_entity_poly.pdbx_strand_id
1 'polypeptide(L)'
;MKSCLLWVTLTTSLGIILVAGSVPLKNRENISDPTSPLRTTFVYRMSELCRKCDPIEIELGGETYQAQQSTSCNEPETCYTYDRDKCYTSTFPFVYQGETKQIQAALTPTSCYAD
;
A
#
# COMPACT_ATOMS: atom_id res chain seq x y z
N MET A 1 5.78 7.27 -4.07
CA MET A 1 6.36 6.20 -3.24
C MET A 1 5.26 5.57 -2.39
N LYS A 2 4.84 4.34 -2.71
CA LYS A 2 3.82 3.59 -1.96
C LYS A 2 4.54 2.75 -0.91
N SER A 3 4.32 3.03 0.37
CA SER A 3 5.08 2.41 1.45
C SER A 3 4.39 1.12 1.90
N CYS A 4 4.73 -0.02 1.29
CA CYS A 4 4.50 -1.36 1.84
C CYS A 4 5.71 -1.73 2.70
N LEU A 5 5.81 -1.14 3.89
CA LEU A 5 7.02 -1.20 4.71
C LEU A 5 7.27 -2.62 5.26
N LEU A 6 8.18 -3.36 4.64
CA LEU A 6 8.74 -4.62 5.14
C LEU A 6 10.15 -4.33 5.67
N TRP A 7 10.40 -4.52 6.96
CA TRP A 7 11.73 -4.31 7.55
C TRP A 7 12.55 -5.60 7.42
N VAL A 8 13.59 -5.59 6.57
CA VAL A 8 14.56 -6.68 6.52
C VAL A 8 15.60 -6.44 7.61
N THR A 9 15.64 -7.31 8.63
CA THR A 9 16.72 -7.30 9.62
C THR A 9 17.77 -8.34 9.23
N LEU A 10 18.98 -7.89 8.89
CA LEU A 10 20.10 -8.78 8.59
C LEU A 10 20.75 -9.23 9.91
N THR A 11 20.44 -10.43 10.39
CA THR A 11 21.19 -11.06 11.49
C THR A 11 22.29 -11.94 10.90
N THR A 12 23.50 -11.40 10.75
CA THR A 12 24.67 -12.13 10.26
C THR A 12 25.32 -12.94 11.38
N SER A 13 24.90 -14.20 11.52
CA SER A 13 25.69 -15.22 12.21
C SER A 13 25.43 -16.65 11.72
N LEU A 14 24.35 -16.91 10.99
CA LEU A 14 24.03 -18.25 10.46
C LEU A 14 23.68 -18.32 8.95
N GLY A 15 23.82 -17.23 8.18
CA GLY A 15 23.46 -17.22 6.75
C GLY A 15 21.96 -17.34 6.46
N ILE A 16 21.10 -17.22 7.48
CA ILE A 16 19.63 -17.18 7.35
C ILE A 16 19.20 -15.72 7.23
N ILE A 17 18.59 -15.34 6.10
CA ILE A 17 17.90 -14.05 5.96
C ILE A 17 16.52 -14.21 6.59
N LEU A 18 16.32 -13.63 7.78
CA LEU A 18 15.01 -13.53 8.41
C LEU A 18 14.28 -12.30 7.85
N VAL A 19 13.23 -12.53 7.06
CA VAL A 19 12.32 -11.48 6.62
C VAL A 19 11.22 -11.32 7.66
N ALA A 20 11.34 -10.31 8.51
CA ALA A 20 10.31 -9.97 9.49
C ALA A 20 9.27 -9.04 8.85
N GLY A 21 8.11 -9.59 8.48
CA GLY A 21 6.97 -8.82 8.00
C GLY A 21 5.94 -8.59 9.11
N SER A 22 5.39 -7.38 9.22
CA SER A 22 4.20 -7.15 10.05
C SER A 22 2.98 -7.79 9.40
N VAL A 23 2.32 -8.74 10.09
CA VAL A 23 1.09 -9.37 9.59
C VAL A 23 -0.12 -8.70 10.26
N PRO A 24 -0.95 -7.94 9.52
CA PRO A 24 -2.09 -7.26 10.10
C PRO A 24 -3.28 -8.20 10.23
N LEU A 25 -3.41 -8.85 11.39
CA LEU A 25 -4.45 -9.86 11.65
C LEU A 25 -5.90 -9.32 11.67
N LYS A 26 -6.08 -8.00 11.72
CA LYS A 26 -7.40 -7.35 11.80
C LYS A 26 -7.77 -6.59 10.52
N ASN A 27 -6.92 -6.63 9.50
CA ASN A 27 -7.19 -5.92 8.25
C ASN A 27 -8.13 -6.70 7.34
N ARG A 28 -8.84 -5.94 6.52
CA ARG A 28 -9.84 -6.41 5.56
C ARG A 28 -9.16 -6.82 4.25
N GLU A 29 -9.81 -7.65 3.43
CA GLU A 29 -9.26 -7.98 2.09
C GLU A 29 -9.17 -6.73 1.21
N ASN A 30 -10.22 -5.90 1.25
CA ASN A 30 -10.21 -4.55 0.71
C ASN A 30 -10.14 -3.54 1.86
N ILE A 31 -8.98 -2.91 2.04
CA ILE A 31 -8.76 -1.96 3.15
C ILE A 31 -9.61 -0.69 3.04
N SER A 32 -10.10 -0.34 1.84
CA SER A 32 -10.97 0.82 1.65
C SER A 32 -12.44 0.51 1.92
N ASP A 33 -12.81 -0.77 1.97
CA ASP A 33 -14.16 -1.23 2.21
C ASP A 33 -14.27 -1.87 3.61
N PRO A 34 -14.92 -1.17 4.58
CA PRO A 34 -15.06 -1.68 5.93
C PRO A 34 -15.95 -2.93 6.02
N THR A 35 -16.73 -3.25 4.97
CA THR A 35 -17.64 -4.41 4.93
C THR A 35 -16.98 -5.69 4.41
N SER A 36 -15.79 -5.56 3.80
CA SER A 36 -15.00 -6.69 3.29
C SER A 36 -14.69 -7.71 4.42
N PRO A 37 -14.55 -9.01 4.13
CA PRO A 37 -14.16 -9.98 5.15
C PRO A 37 -12.73 -9.71 5.66
N LEU A 38 -12.41 -10.29 6.81
CA LEU A 38 -11.05 -10.25 7.35
C LEU A 38 -10.11 -11.06 6.46
N ARG A 39 -8.94 -10.51 6.19
CA ARG A 39 -7.92 -11.18 5.40
C ARG A 39 -7.22 -12.24 6.24
N THR A 40 -7.23 -13.48 5.76
CA THR A 40 -6.56 -14.61 6.41
C THR A 40 -5.34 -15.10 5.62
N THR A 41 -5.24 -14.74 4.34
CA THR A 41 -4.16 -15.19 3.44
C THR A 41 -3.27 -14.03 3.03
N PHE A 42 -1.96 -14.20 3.21
CA PHE A 42 -0.95 -13.20 2.88
C PHE A 42 0.07 -13.83 1.94
N VAL A 43 0.18 -13.31 0.72
CA VAL A 43 1.06 -13.85 -0.32
C VAL A 43 2.06 -12.78 -0.70
N TYR A 44 3.29 -12.91 -0.22
CA TYR A 44 4.37 -11.99 -0.53
C TYR A 44 5.22 -12.56 -1.66
N ARG A 45 5.13 -11.98 -2.86
CA ARG A 45 6.03 -12.32 -3.98
C ARG A 45 7.18 -11.33 -4.01
N MET A 46 8.41 -11.84 -3.97
CA MET A 46 9.60 -10.97 -3.97
C MET A 46 9.70 -10.11 -5.23
N SER A 47 9.23 -10.62 -6.38
CA SER A 47 9.15 -9.87 -7.64
C SER A 47 8.20 -8.67 -7.58
N GLU A 48 7.14 -8.74 -6.77
CA GLU A 48 6.18 -7.65 -6.59
C GLU A 48 6.73 -6.62 -5.58
N LEU A 49 7.35 -7.08 -4.49
CA LEU A 49 7.89 -6.21 -3.44
C LEU A 49 9.14 -5.43 -3.86
N CYS A 50 10.05 -6.05 -4.63
CA CYS A 50 11.31 -5.42 -5.06
C CYS A 50 11.18 -4.63 -6.37
N ARG A 51 9.94 -4.41 -6.82
CA ARG A 51 9.65 -3.77 -8.07
C ARG A 51 9.94 -2.28 -8.02
N LYS A 52 10.64 -1.76 -9.04
CA LYS A 52 10.91 -0.32 -9.19
C LYS A 52 10.16 0.22 -10.40
N CYS A 53 9.12 1.00 -10.11
CA CYS A 53 8.25 1.60 -11.12
C CYS A 53 8.46 3.10 -11.29
N ASP A 54 9.24 3.72 -10.41
CA ASP A 54 9.61 5.11 -10.57
C ASP A 54 10.57 5.21 -11.78
N PRO A 55 10.29 6.11 -12.75
CA PRO A 55 11.15 6.30 -13.90
C PRO A 55 12.48 6.91 -13.44
N ILE A 56 13.57 6.48 -14.08
CA ILE A 56 14.91 6.97 -13.79
C ILE A 56 15.52 7.61 -15.03
N GLU A 57 16.36 8.59 -14.79
CA GLU A 57 17.17 9.22 -15.84
C GLU A 57 18.43 8.40 -16.07
N ILE A 58 18.68 8.03 -17.31
CA ILE A 58 19.91 7.37 -17.76
C ILE A 58 20.55 8.21 -18.86
N GLU A 59 21.87 8.39 -18.78
CA GLU A 59 22.62 9.05 -19.86
C GLU A 59 23.20 8.01 -20.80
N LEU A 60 22.89 8.16 -22.09
CA LEU A 60 23.40 7.32 -23.16
C LEU A 60 23.92 8.24 -24.27
N GLY A 61 25.23 8.22 -24.53
CA GLY A 61 25.83 8.99 -25.62
C GLY A 61 25.76 10.52 -25.46
N GLY A 62 25.61 11.04 -24.24
CA GLY A 62 25.52 12.47 -23.97
C GLY A 62 24.09 13.04 -23.99
N GLU A 63 23.08 12.19 -24.17
CA GLU A 63 21.67 12.55 -24.05
C GLU A 63 21.01 11.82 -22.87
N THR A 64 20.11 12.51 -22.17
CA THR A 64 19.37 11.98 -21.03
C THR A 64 18.06 11.34 -21.48
N TYR A 65 17.83 10.08 -21.10
CA TYR A 65 16.63 9.31 -21.39
C TYR A 65 15.91 8.92 -20.10
N GLN A 66 14.57 8.92 -20.14
CA GLN A 66 13.73 8.39 -19.06
C GLN A 66 13.47 6.90 -19.31
N ALA A 67 13.88 6.05 -18.39
CA ALA A 67 13.72 4.61 -18.48
C ALA A 67 13.02 4.04 -17.25
N GLN A 68 12.23 2.99 -17.45
CA GLN A 68 11.56 2.25 -16.38
C GLN A 68 12.33 0.95 -16.11
N GLN A 69 12.65 0.68 -14.84
CA GLN A 69 13.48 -0.48 -14.47
C GLN A 69 12.69 -1.81 -14.35
N SER A 70 11.35 -1.76 -14.40
CA SER A 70 10.49 -2.93 -14.25
C SER A 70 9.42 -3.00 -15.33
N THR A 71 9.01 -4.20 -15.71
CA THR A 71 8.20 -4.46 -16.91
C THR A 71 6.68 -4.47 -16.70
N SER A 72 6.18 -4.82 -15.52
CA SER A 72 4.73 -5.01 -15.22
C SER A 72 4.11 -3.97 -14.26
N CYS A 73 4.59 -2.71 -14.24
CA CYS A 73 4.14 -1.67 -13.28
C CYS A 73 2.65 -1.27 -13.35
N ASN A 74 1.91 -1.81 -14.32
CA ASN A 74 0.47 -1.58 -14.49
C ASN A 74 -0.40 -2.57 -13.69
N GLU A 75 0.21 -3.54 -13.02
CA GLU A 75 -0.53 -4.53 -12.22
C GLU A 75 -1.08 -3.90 -10.93
N PRO A 76 -2.32 -4.23 -10.54
CA PRO A 76 -2.90 -3.73 -9.29
C PRO A 76 -2.16 -4.32 -8.09
N GLU A 77 -1.50 -3.47 -7.31
CA GLU A 77 -0.85 -3.86 -6.06
C GLU A 77 -1.89 -4.06 -4.96
N THR A 78 -1.80 -5.19 -4.25
CA THR A 78 -2.64 -5.42 -3.06
C THR A 78 -1.90 -4.94 -1.81
N CYS A 79 -2.41 -3.87 -1.20
CA CYS A 79 -1.86 -3.33 0.04
C CYS A 79 -2.43 -4.08 1.25
N TYR A 80 -1.58 -4.57 2.14
CA TYR A 80 -2.02 -5.27 3.35
C TYR A 80 -2.17 -4.34 4.55
N THR A 81 -1.43 -3.24 4.55
CA THR A 81 -1.42 -2.22 5.61
C THR A 81 -1.82 -0.87 5.04
N TYR A 82 -2.36 -0.01 5.89
CA TYR A 82 -2.57 1.39 5.54
C TYR A 82 -1.23 2.11 5.46
N ASP A 83 -1.09 2.95 4.44
CA ASP A 83 0.02 3.90 4.34
C ASP A 83 -0.26 5.06 5.31
N ARG A 84 0.64 5.30 6.27
CA ARG A 84 0.42 6.29 7.33
C ARG A 84 0.29 7.71 6.77
N ASP A 85 0.91 7.98 5.63
CA ASP A 85 0.97 9.32 5.05
C ASP A 85 -0.15 9.54 4.02
N LYS A 86 -1.04 8.55 3.82
CA LYS A 86 -2.19 8.67 2.92
C LYS A 86 -3.49 8.69 3.69
N CYS A 87 -4.42 9.53 3.23
CA CYS A 87 -5.78 9.55 3.72
C CYS A 87 -6.63 8.46 3.04
N TYR A 88 -7.19 7.56 3.85
CA TYR A 88 -8.17 6.58 3.40
C TYR A 88 -9.55 6.97 3.93
N THR A 89 -10.55 6.99 3.05
CA THR A 89 -11.94 7.35 3.40
C THR A 89 -12.92 6.34 2.86
N SER A 90 -14.06 6.21 3.52
CA SER A 90 -15.20 5.40 3.05
C SER A 90 -16.49 6.21 3.10
N THR A 91 -17.38 5.98 2.15
CA THR A 91 -18.67 6.65 2.07
C THR A 91 -19.76 5.70 2.52
N PHE A 92 -20.64 6.16 3.40
CA PHE A 92 -21.76 5.36 3.89
C PHE A 92 -23.05 6.18 3.92
N PRO A 93 -24.21 5.53 3.72
CA PRO A 93 -25.49 6.19 3.82
C PRO A 93 -25.82 6.47 5.28
N PHE A 94 -26.15 7.73 5.59
CA PHE A 94 -26.57 8.20 6.90
C PHE A 94 -27.96 8.84 6.79
N VAL A 95 -28.88 8.45 7.66
CA VAL A 95 -30.25 8.99 7.65
C VAL A 95 -30.37 10.12 8.66
N TYR A 96 -30.74 11.30 8.19
CA TYR A 96 -30.97 12.48 9.02
C TYR A 96 -32.25 13.19 8.58
N GLN A 97 -33.18 13.42 9.52
CA GLN A 97 -34.47 14.06 9.25
C GLN A 97 -35.29 13.40 8.11
N GLY A 98 -35.15 12.09 7.95
CA GLY A 98 -35.84 11.33 6.89
C GLY A 98 -35.15 11.36 5.52
N GLU A 99 -34.08 12.14 5.36
CA GLU A 99 -33.24 12.13 4.16
C GLU A 99 -32.05 11.20 4.33
N THR A 100 -31.75 10.38 3.32
CA THR A 100 -30.52 9.60 3.26
C THR A 100 -29.43 10.42 2.59
N LYS A 101 -28.37 10.74 3.33
CA LYS A 101 -27.19 11.47 2.84
C LYS A 101 -25.99 10.53 2.78
N GLN A 102 -25.22 10.63 1.71
CA GLN A 102 -23.94 9.91 1.61
C GLN A 102 -22.88 10.73 2.34
N ILE A 103 -22.42 10.24 3.48
CA ILE A 103 -21.43 10.91 4.32
C ILE A 103 -20.09 10.18 4.18
N GLN A 104 -19.01 10.95 4.07
CA GLN A 104 -17.65 10.44 4.01
C GLN A 104 -17.05 10.38 5.42
N ALA A 105 -16.50 9.24 5.81
CA ALA A 105 -15.73 9.07 7.04
C ALA A 105 -14.27 8.70 6.73
N ALA A 106 -13.36 9.22 7.57
CA ALA A 106 -11.95 8.87 7.52
C ALA A 106 -11.71 7.51 8.20
N LEU A 107 -11.08 6.59 7.48
CA LEU A 107 -10.56 5.32 8.00
C LEU A 107 -9.23 5.53 8.74
N THR A 108 -8.43 6.49 8.28
CA THR A 108 -7.14 6.89 8.87
C THR A 108 -7.18 8.36 9.29
N PRO A 109 -7.78 8.70 10.45
CA PRO A 109 -8.07 10.09 10.80
C PRO A 109 -6.83 10.98 10.89
N THR A 110 -5.71 10.44 11.36
CA THR A 110 -4.45 11.17 11.57
C THR A 110 -3.84 11.73 10.28
N SER A 111 -4.16 11.12 9.12
CA SER A 111 -3.64 11.51 7.80
C SER A 111 -4.66 12.25 6.93
N CYS A 112 -5.88 12.48 7.44
CA CYS A 112 -7.01 13.05 6.70
C CYS A 112 -7.37 14.47 7.15
N TYR A 113 -6.51 15.14 7.91
CA TYR A 113 -6.69 16.56 8.22
C TYR A 113 -6.43 17.39 6.96
N ALA A 114 -7.33 18.32 6.66
CA ALA A 114 -7.06 19.34 5.64
C ALA A 114 -5.98 20.29 6.17
N ASP A 115 -5.05 20.67 5.29
CA ASP A 115 -4.04 21.70 5.58
C ASP A 115 -4.67 23.09 5.73
#